data_AF-A0AAW4XNG3-F1
#
_entry.id   AF-A0AAW4XNG3-F1
#
_cell.length_a   1.000
_cell.length_b   1.000
_cell.length_c   1.000
_cell.angle_alpha   90.00
_cell.angle_beta   90.00
_cell.angle_gamma   90.00
#
_symmetry.space_group_name_H-M   'P 1'
#
loop_
_entity.id
_entity.type
_entity.pdbx_description
1 polymer ?
#
loop_
_entity_poly.entity_id
_entity_poly.type
_entity_poly.pdbx_seq_one_letter_code
_entity_poly.pdbx_strand_id
1 'polypeptide(L)'
;MVRIEDVCGAAGYTRGAFYSQFDSLEELFFVLYDQRAIQITEQVRAALDAMTDPTELTTFVDQLSATLLLDRDWLLVKTDFLAYAARRPETATRLITHRAQLHAAIEDKLTQSRFRVPAAFGTIGEAAHAVIAAYDGVTVQLLLDNDQAAAREWLAQLIAVLGLPQDSP
;
A
#
# COMPACT_ATOMS: atom_id res chain seq x y z
N MET A 1 0.42 2.23 -23.85
CA MET A 1 -0.57 2.98 -23.06
C MET A 1 -1.93 2.37 -23.35
N VAL A 2 -2.62 1.88 -22.32
CA VAL A 2 -3.94 1.24 -22.41
C VAL A 2 -4.97 2.28 -22.85
N ARG A 3 -5.92 1.87 -23.71
CA ARG A 3 -7.05 2.71 -24.16
C ARG A 3 -8.35 2.28 -23.49
N ILE A 4 -9.35 3.17 -23.49
CA ILE A 4 -10.69 2.87 -22.94
C ILE A 4 -11.29 1.65 -23.64
N GLU A 5 -11.09 1.52 -24.95
CA GLU A 5 -11.54 0.38 -25.75
C GLU A 5 -10.94 -0.94 -25.27
N ASP A 6 -9.68 -0.95 -24.86
CA ASP A 6 -8.99 -2.15 -24.38
C ASP A 6 -9.61 -2.62 -23.06
N VAL A 7 -9.86 -1.68 -22.13
CA VAL A 7 -10.52 -1.96 -20.84
C VAL A 7 -11.96 -2.43 -21.04
N CYS A 8 -12.72 -1.74 -21.89
CA CYS A 8 -14.10 -2.12 -22.23
C CYS A 8 -14.16 -3.52 -22.83
N GLY A 9 -13.29 -3.82 -23.80
CA GLY A 9 -13.22 -5.12 -24.47
C GLY A 9 -12.87 -6.25 -23.49
N ALA A 10 -11.91 -6.03 -22.60
CA ALA A 10 -11.53 -7.01 -21.59
C ALA A 10 -12.64 -7.24 -20.53
N ALA A 11 -13.37 -6.20 -20.15
CA ALA A 11 -14.41 -6.27 -19.12
C ALA A 11 -15.81 -6.63 -19.67
N GLY A 12 -15.96 -6.78 -20.99
CA GLY A 12 -17.26 -7.08 -21.63
C GLY A 12 -18.25 -5.90 -21.63
N TYR A 13 -17.76 -4.67 -21.52
CA TYR A 13 -18.57 -3.46 -21.53
C TYR A 13 -18.44 -2.68 -22.84
N THR A 14 -19.41 -1.82 -23.12
CA THR A 14 -19.32 -0.87 -24.23
C THR A 14 -18.67 0.44 -23.76
N ARG A 15 -18.14 1.21 -24.71
CA ARG A 15 -17.69 2.58 -24.44
C ARG A 15 -18.77 3.46 -23.83
N GLY A 16 -20.03 3.31 -24.29
CA GLY A 16 -21.15 4.08 -23.75
C GLY A 16 -21.39 3.77 -22.27
N ALA A 17 -21.28 2.50 -21.88
CA ALA A 17 -21.35 2.09 -20.49
C ALA A 17 -20.18 2.66 -19.66
N PHE A 18 -18.96 2.67 -20.20
CA PHE A 18 -17.81 3.31 -19.53
C PHE A 18 -18.06 4.79 -19.26
N TYR A 19 -18.41 5.57 -20.30
CA TYR A 19 -18.63 7.01 -20.16
C TYR A 19 -19.87 7.37 -19.33
N SER A 20 -20.77 6.42 -19.05
CA SER A 20 -21.86 6.64 -18.10
C SER A 20 -21.43 6.61 -16.63
N GLN A 21 -20.22 6.07 -16.35
CA GLN A 21 -19.70 5.89 -15.00
C GLN A 21 -18.36 6.61 -14.75
N PHE A 22 -17.55 6.79 -15.79
CA PHE A 22 -16.23 7.39 -15.70
C PHE A 22 -15.97 8.30 -16.90
N ASP A 23 -15.53 9.52 -16.63
CA ASP A 23 -15.11 10.51 -17.62
C ASP A 23 -13.78 10.13 -18.28
N SER A 24 -12.94 9.35 -17.59
CA SER A 24 -11.60 8.97 -18.09
C SER A 24 -11.01 7.71 -17.44
N LEU A 25 -9.94 7.17 -18.03
CA LEU A 25 -9.12 6.13 -17.39
C LEU A 25 -8.43 6.64 -16.11
N GLU A 26 -8.16 7.95 -16.02
CA GLU A 26 -7.61 8.55 -14.81
C GLU A 26 -8.62 8.46 -13.67
N GLU A 27 -9.89 8.77 -13.94
CA GLU A 27 -10.95 8.63 -12.93
C GLU A 27 -11.15 7.19 -12.51
N LEU A 28 -11.21 6.25 -13.45
CA LEU A 28 -11.26 4.82 -13.13
C LEU A 28 -10.08 4.40 -12.25
N PHE A 29 -8.86 4.87 -12.55
CA PHE A 29 -7.69 4.58 -11.73
C PHE A 29 -7.88 5.06 -10.29
N PHE A 30 -8.35 6.29 -10.07
CA PHE A 30 -8.53 6.81 -8.72
C PHE A 30 -9.62 6.04 -7.95
N VAL A 31 -10.70 5.62 -8.62
CA VAL A 31 -11.71 4.74 -8.01
C VAL A 31 -11.09 3.41 -7.57
N LEU A 32 -10.27 2.78 -8.43
CA LEU A 32 -9.55 1.55 -8.07
C LEU A 32 -8.54 1.77 -6.94
N TYR A 33 -7.85 2.91 -6.96
CA TYR A 33 -6.87 3.30 -5.94
C TYR A 33 -7.55 3.44 -4.57
N ASP A 34 -8.70 4.12 -4.50
CA ASP A 34 -9.45 4.29 -3.26
C ASP A 34 -9.98 2.97 -2.71
N GLN A 35 -10.48 2.09 -3.58
CA GLN A 35 -10.87 0.73 -3.19
C GLN A 35 -9.68 -0.04 -2.60
N ARG A 36 -8.50 0.08 -3.21
CA ARG A 36 -7.28 -0.56 -2.71
C ARG A 36 -6.81 0.05 -1.39
N ALA A 37 -6.90 1.37 -1.23
CA ALA A 37 -6.56 2.07 0.00
C ALA A 37 -7.44 1.61 1.18
N ILE A 38 -8.74 1.43 0.94
CA ILE A 38 -9.69 0.85 1.92
C ILE A 38 -9.27 -0.58 2.29
N GLN A 39 -8.96 -1.43 1.31
CA GLN A 39 -8.52 -2.80 1.55
C GLN A 39 -7.25 -2.86 2.41
N ILE A 40 -6.25 -2.03 2.10
CA ILE A 40 -5.00 -1.96 2.86
C ILE A 40 -5.28 -1.51 4.31
N THR A 41 -6.10 -0.47 4.49
CA THR A 41 -6.43 0.05 5.83
C THR A 41 -7.17 -1.00 6.67
N GLU A 42 -8.08 -1.77 6.06
CA GLU A 42 -8.78 -2.86 6.75
C GLU A 42 -7.86 -4.04 7.08
N GLN A 43 -6.88 -4.36 6.24
CA GLN A 43 -5.87 -5.37 6.55
C GLN A 43 -4.99 -4.95 7.73
N VAL A 44 -4.54 -3.70 7.77
CA VAL A 44 -3.80 -3.14 8.91
C VAL A 44 -4.64 -3.23 10.18
N ARG A 45 -5.92 -2.84 10.12
CA ARG A 45 -6.83 -2.97 11.26
C ARG A 45 -6.97 -4.42 11.72
N ALA A 46 -7.18 -5.36 10.80
CA ALA A 46 -7.33 -6.77 11.13
C ALA A 46 -6.06 -7.36 11.78
N ALA A 47 -4.88 -6.98 11.30
CA ALA A 47 -3.61 -7.38 11.91
C ALA A 47 -3.46 -6.82 13.34
N LEU A 48 -3.86 -5.55 13.56
CA LEU A 48 -3.85 -4.94 14.89
C LEU A 48 -4.85 -5.60 15.84
N ASP A 49 -6.06 -5.93 15.36
CA ASP A 49 -7.11 -6.56 16.17
C ASP A 49 -6.79 -8.01 16.56
N ALA A 50 -5.96 -8.70 15.75
CA ALA A 50 -5.51 -10.06 16.02
C ALA A 50 -4.38 -10.13 17.07
N MET A 51 -3.77 -8.99 17.43
CA MET A 51 -2.76 -8.95 18.48
C MET A 51 -3.39 -9.14 19.86
N THR A 52 -2.92 -10.15 20.60
CA THR A 52 -3.37 -10.39 21.99
C THR A 52 -2.48 -9.66 22.99
N ASP A 53 -1.17 -9.57 22.73
CA ASP A 53 -0.20 -8.80 23.51
C ASP A 53 0.46 -7.72 22.63
N PRO A 54 0.34 -6.42 22.98
CA PRO A 54 0.97 -5.32 22.26
C PRO A 54 2.50 -5.33 22.21
N THR A 55 3.16 -6.18 23.00
CA THR A 55 4.62 -6.34 23.01
C THR A 55 5.11 -7.38 22.01
N GLU A 56 4.22 -8.17 21.40
CA GLU A 56 4.55 -9.15 20.37
C GLU A 56 4.72 -8.50 18.99
N LEU A 57 5.77 -7.68 18.85
CA LEU A 57 6.13 -7.05 17.58
C LEU A 57 6.31 -8.09 16.47
N THR A 58 6.93 -9.23 16.75
CA THR A 58 7.14 -10.30 15.76
C THR A 58 5.82 -10.87 15.24
N THR A 59 4.86 -11.16 16.12
CA THR A 59 3.52 -11.63 15.72
C THR A 59 2.81 -10.60 14.85
N PHE A 60 2.91 -9.31 15.20
CA PHE A 60 2.36 -8.24 14.38
C PHE A 60 3.01 -8.17 13.00
N VAL A 61 4.34 -8.24 12.94
CA VAL A 61 5.09 -8.18 11.68
C VAL A 61 4.76 -9.36 10.77
N ASP A 62 4.65 -10.56 11.33
CA ASP A 62 4.28 -11.77 10.59
C ASP A 62 2.86 -11.66 10.03
N GLN A 63 1.91 -11.23 10.85
CA GLN A 63 0.51 -11.05 10.42
C GLN A 63 0.37 -9.92 9.39
N LEU A 64 1.05 -8.80 9.60
CA LEU A 64 1.03 -7.68 8.67
C LEU A 64 1.64 -8.11 7.32
N SER A 65 2.81 -8.74 7.32
CA SER A 65 3.48 -9.17 6.09
C SER A 65 2.72 -10.29 5.36
N ALA A 66 2.01 -11.14 6.10
CA ALA A 66 1.13 -12.18 5.52
C ALA A 66 -0.15 -11.59 4.90
N THR A 67 -0.69 -10.52 5.48
CA THR A 67 -1.95 -9.91 5.02
C THR A 67 -1.74 -8.83 3.97
N LEU A 68 -0.58 -8.17 3.97
CA LEU A 68 -0.28 -7.08 3.05
C LEU A 68 -0.36 -7.53 1.59
N LEU A 69 -0.86 -6.61 0.78
CA LEU A 69 -1.41 -6.91 -0.51
C LEU A 69 -0.40 -6.77 -1.65
N LEU A 70 0.44 -7.78 -1.80
CA LEU A 70 1.46 -7.89 -2.85
C LEU A 70 0.90 -8.44 -4.17
N ASP A 71 -0.25 -7.94 -4.63
CA ASP A 71 -0.80 -8.34 -5.93
C ASP A 71 -0.12 -7.55 -7.05
N ARG A 72 0.64 -8.31 -7.87
CA ARG A 72 1.55 -7.80 -8.88
C ARG A 72 0.83 -7.07 -10.02
N ASP A 73 -0.37 -7.51 -10.39
CA ASP A 73 -1.11 -6.88 -11.48
C ASP A 73 -1.52 -5.47 -11.09
N TRP A 74 -1.99 -5.29 -9.86
CA TRP A 74 -2.22 -3.95 -9.31
C TRP A 74 -0.94 -3.12 -9.22
N LEU A 75 0.18 -3.71 -8.80
CA LEU A 75 1.45 -2.99 -8.69
C LEU A 75 1.96 -2.50 -10.05
N LEU A 76 1.75 -3.26 -11.13
CA LEU A 76 2.04 -2.83 -12.49
C LEU A 76 1.17 -1.63 -12.87
N VAL A 77 -0.14 -1.70 -12.63
CA VAL A 77 -1.08 -0.59 -12.89
C VAL A 77 -0.70 0.67 -12.10
N LYS A 78 -0.41 0.53 -10.79
CA LYS A 78 0.06 1.63 -9.93
C LYS A 78 1.36 2.25 -10.47
N THR A 79 2.30 1.44 -10.93
CA THR A 79 3.61 1.89 -11.40
C THR A 79 3.50 2.64 -12.74
N ASP A 80 2.72 2.10 -13.67
CA ASP A 80 2.42 2.77 -14.94
C ASP A 80 1.74 4.13 -14.70
N PHE A 81 0.77 4.16 -13.79
CA PHE A 81 0.08 5.40 -13.43
C PHE A 81 1.00 6.39 -12.72
N LEU A 82 1.89 5.93 -11.83
CA LEU A 82 2.88 6.79 -11.17
C LEU A 82 3.78 7.47 -12.20
N ALA A 83 4.29 6.72 -13.19
CA ALA A 83 5.09 7.29 -14.27
C ALA A 83 4.29 8.25 -15.17
N TYR A 84 3.00 7.96 -15.40
CA TYR A 84 2.09 8.84 -16.12
C TYR A 84 1.86 10.16 -15.37
N ALA A 85 1.56 10.09 -14.08
CA ALA A 85 1.29 11.22 -13.19
C ALA A 85 2.52 12.08 -12.97
N ALA A 86 3.71 11.49 -12.83
CA ALA A 86 4.98 12.23 -12.64
C ALA A 86 5.30 13.22 -13.77
N ARG A 87 4.66 13.05 -14.95
CA ARG A 87 4.80 13.95 -16.10
C ARG A 87 3.66 14.98 -16.23
N ARG A 88 2.70 15.00 -15.29
CA ARG A 88 1.47 15.80 -15.32
C ARG A 88 1.20 16.42 -13.93
N PRO A 89 1.47 17.72 -13.74
CA PRO A 89 1.41 18.36 -12.41
C PRO A 89 0.05 18.20 -11.70
N GLU A 90 -1.05 18.31 -12.44
CA GLU A 90 -2.40 18.18 -11.87
C GLU A 90 -2.68 16.75 -11.39
N THR A 91 -2.41 15.74 -12.22
CA THR A 91 -2.54 14.33 -11.84
C THR A 91 -1.60 13.96 -10.70
N ALA A 92 -0.36 14.47 -10.70
CA ALA A 92 0.60 14.25 -9.62
C ALA A 92 0.09 14.80 -8.29
N THR A 93 -0.44 16.03 -8.29
CA THR A 93 -1.04 16.66 -7.10
C THR A 93 -2.17 15.81 -6.55
N ARG A 94 -3.06 15.34 -7.43
CA ARG A 94 -4.19 14.48 -7.05
C ARG A 94 -3.69 13.16 -6.45
N LEU A 95 -2.72 12.49 -7.09
CA LEU A 95 -2.12 11.25 -6.56
C LEU A 95 -1.44 11.46 -5.20
N ILE A 96 -0.75 12.58 -4.99
CA ILE A 96 -0.15 12.94 -3.69
C ILE A 96 -1.24 13.05 -2.62
N THR A 97 -2.39 13.66 -2.92
CA THR A 97 -3.53 13.75 -2.00
C THR A 97 -4.06 12.35 -1.62
N HIS A 98 -4.31 11.48 -2.58
CA HIS A 98 -4.78 10.11 -2.31
C HIS A 98 -3.75 9.29 -1.50
N ARG A 99 -2.45 9.45 -1.78
CA ARG A 99 -1.38 8.83 -0.97
C ARG A 99 -1.37 9.35 0.46
N ALA A 100 -1.47 10.66 0.66
CA ALA A 100 -1.51 11.28 1.98
C ALA A 100 -2.73 10.81 2.79
N GLN A 101 -3.89 10.66 2.15
CA GLN A 101 -5.11 10.13 2.79
C GLN A 101 -4.93 8.68 3.25
N LEU A 102 -4.34 7.81 2.42
CA LEU A 102 -4.02 6.44 2.82
C LEU A 102 -3.04 6.41 4.00
N HIS A 103 -1.98 7.23 3.95
CA HIS A 103 -0.99 7.28 5.02
C HIS A 103 -1.62 7.73 6.34
N ALA A 104 -2.42 8.79 6.31
CA ALA A 104 -3.15 9.28 7.49
C ALA A 104 -4.11 8.22 8.04
N ALA A 105 -4.82 7.49 7.17
CA ALA A 105 -5.72 6.42 7.61
C ALA A 105 -4.96 5.28 8.31
N ILE A 106 -3.78 4.90 7.82
CA ILE A 106 -2.91 3.89 8.46
C ILE A 106 -2.40 4.42 9.81
N GLU A 107 -1.92 5.66 9.87
CA GLU A 107 -1.45 6.30 11.09
C GLU A 107 -2.55 6.38 12.17
N ASP A 108 -3.78 6.73 11.77
CA ASP A 108 -4.93 6.77 12.66
C ASP A 108 -5.24 5.38 13.25
N LYS A 109 -5.17 4.31 12.43
CA LYS A 109 -5.36 2.93 12.93
C LYS A 109 -4.28 2.53 13.92
N LEU A 110 -3.03 2.86 13.64
CA LEU A 110 -1.92 2.58 14.55
C LEU A 110 -2.06 3.37 15.87
N THR A 111 -2.46 4.64 15.79
CA THR A 111 -2.66 5.52 16.96
C THR A 111 -3.80 5.05 17.86
N GLN A 112 -4.89 4.53 17.27
CA GLN A 112 -6.03 3.99 18.01
C GLN A 112 -5.76 2.60 18.60
N SER A 113 -4.72 1.92 18.13
CA SER A 113 -4.37 0.59 18.58
C SER A 113 -3.61 0.63 19.92
N ARG A 114 -3.48 -0.53 20.57
CA ARG A 114 -2.61 -0.68 21.75
C ARG A 114 -1.14 -0.85 21.39
N PHE A 115 -0.79 -0.87 20.10
CA PHE A 115 0.55 -1.11 19.60
C PHE A 115 1.54 -0.10 20.17
N ARG A 116 2.65 -0.60 20.74
CA ARG A 116 3.73 0.26 21.22
C ARG A 116 4.83 0.30 20.19
N VAL A 117 4.99 1.46 19.59
CA VAL A 117 6.07 1.71 18.64
C VAL A 117 7.42 1.64 19.37
N PRO A 118 8.37 0.84 18.89
CA PRO A 118 9.74 0.83 19.38
C PRO A 118 10.35 2.22 19.35
N ALA A 119 11.09 2.60 20.40
CA ALA A 119 11.67 3.94 20.53
C ALA A 119 12.55 4.35 19.33
N ALA A 120 13.12 3.38 18.60
CA ALA A 120 13.92 3.58 17.40
C ALA A 120 13.17 4.30 16.26
N PHE A 121 11.85 4.14 16.17
CA PHE A 121 11.03 4.82 15.16
C PHE A 121 10.57 6.21 15.59
N GLY A 122 10.74 6.61 16.85
CA GLY A 122 10.18 7.85 17.37
C GLY A 122 8.66 7.76 17.53
N THR A 123 7.93 8.56 16.76
CA THR A 123 6.47 8.68 16.80
C THR A 123 5.76 7.59 15.99
N ILE A 124 4.44 7.43 16.21
CA ILE A 124 3.61 6.51 15.43
C ILE A 124 3.59 6.89 13.95
N GLY A 125 3.52 8.19 13.63
CA GLY A 125 3.59 8.67 12.25
C GLY A 125 4.92 8.33 11.57
N GLU A 126 6.04 8.47 12.28
CA GLU A 126 7.36 8.09 11.76
C GLU A 126 7.49 6.58 11.54
N ALA A 127 6.95 5.75 12.44
CA ALA A 127 6.88 4.30 12.25
C ALA A 127 6.02 3.91 11.04
N ALA A 128 4.82 4.49 10.93
CA ALA A 128 3.92 4.27 9.80
C ALA A 128 4.61 4.63 8.47
N HIS A 129 5.28 5.79 8.44
CA HIS A 129 6.02 6.25 7.28
C HIS A 129 7.15 5.28 6.89
N ALA A 130 7.93 4.80 7.87
CA ALA A 130 9.02 3.86 7.63
C ALA A 130 8.52 2.52 7.08
N VAL A 131 7.43 1.98 7.63
CA VAL A 131 6.81 0.74 7.14
C VAL A 131 6.28 0.90 5.72
N ILE A 132 5.62 2.03 5.42
CA ILE A 132 5.13 2.32 4.07
C ILE A 132 6.30 2.46 3.08
N ALA A 133 7.39 3.10 3.47
CA ALA A 133 8.59 3.22 2.63
C ALA A 133 9.24 1.86 2.36
N ALA A 134 9.34 0.98 3.37
CA ALA A 134 9.81 -0.39 3.20
C ALA A 134 8.91 -1.18 2.24
N TYR A 135 7.59 -1.07 2.40
CA TYR A 135 6.62 -1.69 1.50
C TYR A 135 6.76 -1.20 0.06
N ASP A 136 6.81 0.12 -0.17
CA ASP A 136 7.01 0.69 -1.50
C ASP A 136 8.31 0.17 -2.13
N GLY A 137 9.41 0.08 -1.37
CA GLY A 137 10.68 -0.49 -1.82
C GLY A 137 10.59 -1.97 -2.24
N VAL A 138 9.98 -2.81 -1.41
CA VAL A 138 9.78 -4.25 -1.70
C VAL A 138 8.91 -4.44 -2.94
N THR A 139 7.83 -3.67 -3.07
CA THR A 139 6.91 -3.83 -4.20
C THR A 139 7.55 -3.49 -5.54
N VAL A 140 8.51 -2.57 -5.58
CA VAL A 140 9.26 -2.26 -6.82
C VAL A 140 10.13 -3.45 -7.25
N GLN A 141 10.80 -4.13 -6.31
CA GLN A 141 11.61 -5.32 -6.62
C GLN A 141 10.74 -6.48 -7.10
N LEU A 142 9.59 -6.69 -6.42
CA LEU A 142 8.62 -7.74 -6.77
C LEU A 142 8.14 -7.65 -8.24
N LEU A 143 8.07 -6.46 -8.83
CA LEU A 143 7.67 -6.31 -10.23
C LEU A 143 8.62 -7.03 -11.20
N LEU A 144 9.91 -7.06 -10.85
CA LEU A 144 10.99 -7.66 -11.64
C LEU A 144 11.19 -9.13 -11.27
N ASP A 145 11.34 -9.42 -9.98
CA ASP A 145 11.69 -10.75 -9.49
C ASP A 145 10.51 -11.71 -9.61
N ASN A 146 9.28 -11.19 -9.59
CA ASN A 146 8.03 -11.96 -9.68
C ASN A 146 7.93 -13.11 -8.66
N ASP A 147 8.60 -12.95 -7.52
CA ASP A 147 8.54 -13.88 -6.40
C ASP A 147 7.84 -13.24 -5.21
N GLN A 148 6.53 -13.47 -5.13
CA GLN A 148 5.70 -12.92 -4.06
C GLN A 148 6.06 -13.50 -2.69
N ALA A 149 6.51 -14.75 -2.63
CA ALA A 149 6.87 -15.38 -1.35
C ALA A 149 8.14 -14.75 -0.78
N ALA A 150 9.17 -14.61 -1.62
CA ALA A 150 10.41 -13.93 -1.23
C ALA A 150 10.16 -12.46 -0.85
N ALA A 151 9.28 -11.75 -1.57
CA ALA A 151 8.93 -10.38 -1.24
C ALA A 151 8.24 -10.27 0.13
N ARG A 152 7.37 -11.22 0.51
CA ARG A 152 6.74 -11.25 1.84
C ARG A 152 7.77 -11.47 2.94
N GLU A 153 8.65 -12.46 2.74
CA GLU A 153 9.70 -12.77 3.70
C GLU A 153 10.63 -11.57 3.90
N TRP A 154 11.04 -10.94 2.81
CA TRP A 154 11.91 -9.77 2.85
C TRP A 154 11.25 -8.57 3.55
N LEU A 155 9.97 -8.32 3.28
CA LEU A 155 9.23 -7.27 3.98
C LEU A 155 9.13 -7.52 5.49
N ALA A 156 8.84 -8.76 5.88
CA ALA A 156 8.79 -9.14 7.30
C ALA A 156 10.15 -8.90 7.98
N GLN A 157 11.24 -9.31 7.35
CA GLN A 157 12.59 -9.06 7.85
C GLN A 157 12.90 -7.57 7.98
N LEU A 158 12.55 -6.76 6.97
CA LEU A 158 12.76 -5.31 7.02
C LEU A 158 12.00 -4.64 8.16
N ILE A 159 10.71 -4.95 8.33
CA ILE A 159 9.89 -4.34 9.39
C ILE A 159 10.41 -4.81 10.77
N ALA A 160 10.78 -6.08 10.91
CA ALA A 160 11.36 -6.59 12.15
C ALA A 160 12.67 -5.85 12.50
N VAL A 161 13.60 -5.71 11.55
CA VAL A 161 14.86 -4.99 11.79
C VAL A 161 14.61 -3.53 12.17
N LEU A 162 13.70 -2.85 11.47
CA LEU A 162 13.36 -1.46 11.77
C LEU A 162 12.73 -1.29 13.17
N GLY A 163 11.97 -2.29 13.64
CA GLY A 163 11.32 -2.24 14.95
C GLY A 163 12.10 -2.88 16.11
N LEU A 164 13.15 -3.63 15.84
CA LEU A 164 13.98 -4.17 16.92
C LEU A 164 14.96 -3.08 17.40
N PRO A 165 15.10 -2.90 18.73
CA PRO A 165 16.14 -2.03 19.26
C PRO A 165 17.50 -2.51 18.75
N GLN A 166 18.21 -1.62 18.07
CA GLN A 166 19.57 -1.89 17.62
C GLN A 166 20.47 -1.74 18.85
N ASP A 167 20.91 -2.84 19.43
CA ASP A 167 21.97 -2.81 20.44
C ASP A 167 23.19 -2.15 19.80
N SER A 168 23.49 -0.92 20.23
CA SER A 168 24.72 -0.24 19.83
C SER A 168 25.89 -0.86 20.59
N PRO A 169 27.02 -1.18 19.92
CA PRO A 169 28.22 -1.71 20.57
C PRO A 169 28.89 -0.69 21.52
#